data_AF-A0AAU4DTM6-F1
#
_entry.id   AF-A0AAU4DTM6-F1
#
_cell.length_a   1.000
_cell.length_b   1.000
_cell.length_c   1.000
_cell.angle_alpha   90.00
_cell.angle_beta   90.00
_cell.angle_gamma   90.00
#
_symmetry.space_group_name_H-M   'P 1'
#
loop_
_entity.id
_entity.type
_entity.pdbx_description
1 polymer ?
#
loop_
_entity_poly.entity_id
_entity_poly.type
_entity_poly.pdbx_seq_one_letter_code
_entity_poly.pdbx_strand_id
1 'polypeptide(L)'
;MDGSDGEAGTGSGDGPELCDLCGVLAPVRDLVVLRVPDSSAVAVDSRLDGERLLRACCEPHLARLAAAYRCRPFVTEELWAGQITRAVRLLGPLDEEEMYERVVAMTGLDEEQLMRAVAWQDSHGHPSGPGPG
;
A
#
# COMPACT_ATOMS: atom_id res chain seq x y z
N MET A 1 27.18 30.76 -32.41
CA MET A 1 26.15 30.87 -31.37
C MET A 1 26.22 29.57 -30.61
N ASP A 2 26.44 29.73 -29.31
CA ASP A 2 26.85 28.79 -28.28
C ASP A 2 26.19 27.41 -28.31
N GLY A 3 27.00 26.39 -27.98
CA GLY A 3 26.49 25.18 -27.35
C GLY A 3 26.23 25.43 -25.86
N SER A 4 25.31 24.69 -25.27
CA SER A 4 25.38 24.26 -23.88
C SER A 4 24.36 23.17 -23.61
N ASP A 5 24.88 22.13 -22.98
CA ASP A 5 24.29 20.96 -22.36
C ASP A 5 23.21 21.23 -21.32
N GLY A 6 22.52 20.14 -20.95
CA GLY A 6 22.07 19.90 -19.57
C GLY A 6 20.72 20.51 -19.19
N GLU A 7 19.85 19.88 -18.43
CA GLU A 7 20.01 18.69 -17.60
C GLU A 7 18.66 17.98 -17.45
N ALA A 8 18.76 16.66 -17.29
CA ALA A 8 17.71 15.81 -16.79
C ALA A 8 17.37 16.20 -15.35
N GLY A 9 16.22 16.85 -15.15
CA GLY A 9 15.67 17.10 -13.83
C GLY A 9 14.86 15.92 -13.30
N THR A 10 15.48 14.77 -13.04
CA THR A 10 14.91 13.70 -12.20
C THR A 10 15.58 13.70 -10.82
N GLY A 11 15.56 14.86 -10.17
CA GLY A 11 15.90 15.01 -8.76
C GLY A 11 14.67 14.85 -7.88
N SER A 12 14.30 13.61 -7.54
CA SER A 12 13.37 13.34 -6.44
C SER A 12 13.75 12.02 -5.79
N GLY A 13 14.83 12.06 -5.02
CA GLY A 13 15.31 10.94 -4.20
C GLY A 13 16.30 11.33 -3.10
N ASP A 14 16.58 12.62 -2.91
CA ASP A 14 17.65 13.11 -2.02
C ASP A 14 17.10 13.92 -0.82
N GLY A 15 15.78 14.09 -0.74
CA GLY A 15 15.11 14.68 0.43
C GLY A 15 15.13 13.70 1.61
N PRO A 16 15.19 14.19 2.85
CA PRO A 16 15.11 13.30 4.01
C PRO A 16 13.73 12.63 4.09
N GLU A 17 13.73 11.40 4.58
CA GLU A 17 12.54 10.55 4.74
C GLU A 17 12.36 10.20 6.22
N LEU A 18 11.12 9.87 6.61
CA LEU A 18 10.79 9.59 8.01
C LEU A 18 11.18 8.16 8.41
N CYS A 19 11.70 8.00 9.62
CA CYS A 19 11.73 6.70 10.29
C CYS A 19 10.32 6.30 10.73
N ASP A 20 9.85 5.13 10.30
CA ASP A 20 8.51 4.63 10.60
C ASP A 20 8.29 4.33 12.10
N LEU A 21 9.37 4.22 12.89
CA LEU A 21 9.28 3.95 14.33
C LEU A 21 9.28 5.23 15.18
N CYS A 22 10.20 6.16 14.92
CA CYS A 22 10.39 7.35 15.77
C CYS A 22 10.00 8.68 15.10
N GLY A 23 9.66 8.68 13.80
CA GLY A 23 9.29 9.88 13.05
C GLY A 23 10.44 10.86 12.79
N VAL A 24 11.69 10.48 13.06
CA VAL A 24 12.85 11.32 12.76
C VAL A 24 13.10 11.34 11.25
N LEU A 25 13.30 12.53 10.69
CA LEU A 25 13.78 12.71 9.32
C LEU A 25 15.26 12.33 9.23
N ALA A 26 15.59 11.41 8.33
CA ALA A 26 16.97 11.02 8.03
C ALA A 26 17.20 11.09 6.51
N PRO A 27 18.43 11.42 6.06
CA PRO A 27 18.77 11.33 4.65
C PRO A 27 18.49 9.91 4.13
N VAL A 28 17.94 9.79 2.91
CA VAL A 28 17.58 8.48 2.32
C VAL A 28 18.74 7.50 2.32
N ARG A 29 19.96 7.99 2.05
CA ARG A 29 21.21 7.19 2.08
C ARG A 29 21.55 6.60 3.45
N ASP A 30 21.03 7.19 4.53
CA ASP A 30 21.29 6.78 5.91
C ASP A 30 20.16 5.90 6.47
N LEU A 31 19.05 5.76 5.73
CA LEU A 31 17.96 4.88 6.11
C LEU A 31 18.32 3.42 5.83
N VAL A 32 18.04 2.57 6.81
CA VAL A 32 17.97 1.13 6.61
C VAL A 32 16.53 0.75 6.28
N VAL A 33 16.37 -0.12 5.29
CA VAL A 33 15.05 -0.49 4.76
C VAL A 33 14.85 -2.01 4.72
N LEU A 34 13.61 -2.45 4.87
CA LEU A 34 13.22 -3.85 4.78
C LEU A 34 11.80 -3.98 4.24
N ARG A 35 11.58 -4.96 3.36
CA ARG A 35 10.23 -5.36 2.95
C ARG A 35 9.72 -6.47 3.84
N VAL A 36 8.49 -6.34 4.32
CA VAL A 36 7.82 -7.35 5.15
C VAL A 36 6.43 -7.69 4.59
N PRO A 37 5.96 -8.93 4.75
CA PRO A 37 4.59 -9.29 4.42
C PRO A 37 3.59 -8.49 5.27
N ASP A 38 2.62 -7.86 4.61
CA ASP A 38 1.52 -7.15 5.24
C ASP A 38 0.33 -7.07 4.28
N SER A 39 -0.77 -7.74 4.61
CA SER A 39 -1.98 -7.77 3.78
C SER A 39 -2.64 -6.40 3.61
N SER A 40 -2.40 -5.43 4.50
CA SER A 40 -2.90 -4.06 4.31
C SER A 40 -2.04 -3.20 3.39
N ALA A 41 -0.90 -3.70 2.92
CA ALA A 41 0.01 -2.95 2.07
C ALA A 41 -0.42 -3.05 0.60
N VAL A 42 -1.11 -2.01 0.12
CA VAL A 42 -1.42 -1.84 -1.30
C VAL A 42 -0.53 -0.75 -1.87
N ALA A 43 0.34 -1.12 -2.80
CA ALA A 43 1.36 -0.25 -3.34
C ALA A 43 0.86 0.51 -4.58
N VAL A 44 1.65 1.46 -5.08
CA VAL A 44 1.39 2.09 -6.39
C VAL A 44 1.70 1.12 -7.52
N ASP A 45 2.82 0.40 -7.42
CA ASP A 45 3.12 -0.75 -8.28
C ASP A 45 2.47 -2.00 -7.67
N SER A 46 1.48 -2.56 -8.37
CA SER A 46 0.71 -3.71 -7.91
C SER A 46 1.53 -4.98 -7.68
N ARG A 47 2.74 -5.06 -8.26
CA ARG A 47 3.67 -6.18 -8.01
C ARG A 47 4.20 -6.22 -6.58
N LEU A 48 4.06 -5.11 -5.85
CA LEU A 48 4.52 -4.94 -4.48
C LEU A 48 3.35 -4.98 -3.48
N ASP A 49 2.15 -5.34 -3.93
CA ASP A 49 1.01 -5.57 -3.06
C ASP A 49 1.31 -6.70 -2.09
N GLY A 50 0.91 -6.52 -0.83
CA GLY A 50 1.24 -7.42 0.26
C GLY A 50 2.63 -7.19 0.83
N GLU A 51 3.43 -6.26 0.31
CA GLU A 51 4.77 -5.96 0.81
C GLU A 51 4.88 -4.53 1.32
N ARG A 52 4.99 -4.38 2.64
CA ARG A 52 5.27 -3.08 3.24
C ARG A 52 6.77 -2.81 3.24
N LEU A 53 7.17 -1.69 2.66
CA LEU A 53 8.51 -1.14 2.82
C LEU A 53 8.61 -0.40 4.16
N LEU A 54 9.40 -0.94 5.07
CA LEU A 54 9.79 -0.31 6.33
C LEU A 54 11.05 0.52 6.14
N ARG A 55 11.07 1.71 6.74
CA ARG A 55 12.19 2.65 6.76
C ARG A 55 12.55 2.99 8.20
N ALA A 56 13.84 2.90 8.53
CA ALA A 56 14.31 3.27 9.85
C ALA A 56 15.66 3.99 9.82
N CYS A 57 15.86 4.91 10.76
CA CYS A 57 17.11 5.65 10.90
C CYS A 57 18.28 4.79 11.43
N CYS A 58 18.02 3.56 11.87
CA CYS A 58 19.03 2.63 12.36
C CYS A 58 18.50 1.19 12.44
N GLU A 59 19.40 0.21 12.48
CA GLU A 59 19.05 -1.22 12.55
C GLU A 59 18.19 -1.60 13.76
N PRO A 60 18.41 -1.09 14.99
CA PRO A 60 17.55 -1.42 16.12
C PRO A 60 16.10 -1.01 15.92
N HIS A 61 15.84 0.11 15.26
CA HIS A 61 14.49 0.56 14.92
C HIS A 61 13.86 -0.35 13.87
N LEU A 62 14.63 -0.73 12.84
CA LEU A 62 14.18 -1.65 11.81
C LEU A 62 13.82 -3.03 12.40
N ALA A 63 14.65 -3.55 13.30
CA ALA A 63 14.42 -4.83 13.96
C ALA A 63 13.15 -4.84 14.80
N ARG A 64 12.85 -3.72 15.50
CA ARG A 64 11.61 -3.56 16.27
C ARG A 64 10.38 -3.52 15.35
N LEU A 65 10.45 -2.77 14.25
CA LEU A 65 9.37 -2.73 13.25
C LEU A 65 9.14 -4.13 12.65
N ALA A 66 10.20 -4.80 12.20
CA ALA A 66 10.12 -6.14 11.63
C ALA A 66 9.51 -7.15 12.61
N ALA A 67 9.83 -7.05 13.91
CA ALA A 67 9.25 -7.91 14.93
C ALA A 67 7.74 -7.72 15.06
N ALA A 68 7.22 -6.50 14.95
CA ALA A 68 5.78 -6.23 14.99
C ALA A 68 5.05 -6.88 13.81
N TYR A 69 5.61 -6.76 12.59
CA TYR A 69 4.99 -7.34 11.39
C TYR A 69 5.03 -8.87 11.35
N ARG A 70 6.06 -9.51 11.91
CA ARG A 70 6.11 -10.99 12.00
C ARG A 70 4.95 -11.59 12.79
N CYS A 71 4.39 -10.86 13.75
CA CYS A 71 3.26 -11.31 14.57
C CYS A 71 1.91 -11.00 13.93
N ARG A 72 1.88 -10.20 12.87
CA ARG A 72 0.63 -9.84 12.19
C ARG A 72 0.22 -10.97 11.24
N PRO A 73 -1.01 -11.49 11.34
CA PRO A 73 -1.50 -12.45 10.36
C PRO A 73 -1.65 -11.77 9.00
N PHE A 74 -1.28 -12.50 7.94
CA PHE A 74 -1.53 -12.07 6.58
C PHE A 74 -2.91 -12.56 6.17
N VAL A 75 -3.85 -11.64 5.95
CA VAL A 75 -5.23 -11.96 5.57
C VAL A 75 -5.40 -11.68 4.08
N THR A 76 -5.60 -12.71 3.28
CA THR A 76 -5.67 -12.56 1.82
C THR A 76 -6.82 -11.64 1.39
N GLU A 77 -7.97 -11.75 2.05
CA GLU A 77 -9.14 -10.92 1.79
C GLU A 77 -8.93 -9.44 2.13
N GLU A 78 -8.10 -9.14 3.13
CA GLU A 78 -7.68 -7.76 3.44
C GLU A 78 -6.91 -7.16 2.26
N LEU A 79 -6.00 -7.94 1.67
CA LEU A 79 -5.23 -7.49 0.52
C LEU A 79 -6.12 -7.26 -0.69
N TRP A 80 -7.01 -8.22 -0.99
CA TRP A 80 -7.95 -8.10 -2.10
C TRP A 80 -8.88 -6.88 -1.93
N ALA A 81 -9.40 -6.64 -0.73
CA ALA A 81 -10.24 -5.47 -0.45
C ALA A 81 -9.49 -4.16 -0.73
N GLY A 82 -8.22 -4.09 -0.33
CA GLY A 82 -7.36 -2.96 -0.64
C GLY A 82 -7.07 -2.80 -2.15
N GLN A 83 -6.84 -3.90 -2.87
CA GLN A 83 -6.63 -3.90 -4.32
C GLN A 83 -7.87 -3.40 -5.08
N ILE A 84 -9.06 -3.85 -4.68
CA ILE A 84 -10.35 -3.37 -5.21
C ILE A 84 -10.50 -1.89 -4.94
N THR A 85 -10.27 -1.43 -3.70
CA THR A 85 -10.35 -0.02 -3.33
C THR A 85 -9.43 0.85 -4.18
N ARG A 86 -8.18 0.41 -4.43
CA ARG A 86 -7.25 1.10 -5.33
C ARG A 86 -7.79 1.13 -6.76
N ALA A 87 -8.25 0.00 -7.29
CA ALA A 87 -8.76 -0.09 -8.67
C ALA A 87 -9.95 0.85 -8.89
N VAL A 88 -10.96 0.81 -8.01
CA VAL A 88 -12.13 1.70 -8.05
C VAL A 88 -11.71 3.18 -8.01
N ARG A 89 -10.76 3.54 -7.14
CA ARG A 89 -10.25 4.92 -7.04
C ARG A 89 -9.56 5.39 -8.32
N LEU A 90 -8.82 4.50 -9.00
CA LEU A 90 -8.12 4.82 -10.24
C LEU A 90 -9.06 4.92 -11.45
N LEU A 91 -10.10 4.09 -11.49
CA LEU A 91 -11.09 4.07 -12.57
C LEU A 91 -12.02 5.29 -12.52
N GLY A 92 -12.34 5.78 -11.32
CA GLY A 92 -13.30 6.86 -11.16
C GLY A 92 -14.75 6.40 -11.41
N PRO A 93 -15.68 7.31 -11.73
CA PRO A 93 -17.08 6.96 -11.89
C PRO A 93 -17.32 6.22 -13.22
N LEU A 94 -17.90 5.03 -13.14
CA LEU A 94 -18.37 4.19 -14.26
C LEU A 94 -19.74 3.59 -13.88
N ASP A 95 -20.45 3.01 -14.84
CA ASP A 95 -21.60 2.16 -14.52
C ASP A 95 -21.15 0.83 -13.86
N GLU A 96 -22.10 0.09 -13.30
CA GLU A 96 -21.81 -1.11 -12.51
C GLU A 96 -21.18 -2.24 -13.33
N GLU A 97 -21.64 -2.43 -14.57
CA GLU A 97 -21.15 -3.48 -15.46
C GLU A 97 -19.71 -3.17 -15.90
N GLU A 98 -19.47 -1.95 -16.37
CA GLU A 98 -18.12 -1.51 -16.76
C GLU A 98 -17.18 -1.50 -15.55
N MET A 99 -17.63 -1.04 -14.38
CA MET A 99 -16.82 -1.07 -13.16
C MET A 99 -16.36 -2.49 -12.82
N TYR A 100 -17.28 -3.46 -12.85
CA TYR A 100 -16.98 -4.85 -12.55
C TYR A 100 -15.91 -5.41 -13.49
N GLU A 101 -16.11 -5.28 -14.81
CA GLU A 101 -15.16 -5.79 -15.81
C GLU A 101 -13.77 -5.16 -15.65
N ARG A 102 -13.71 -3.86 -15.42
CA ARG A 102 -12.44 -3.13 -15.26
C ARG A 102 -11.73 -3.50 -13.96
N VAL A 103 -12.45 -3.69 -12.86
CA VAL A 103 -11.87 -4.14 -11.58
C VAL A 103 -11.29 -5.54 -11.71
N VAL A 104 -11.99 -6.48 -12.35
CA VAL A 104 -11.48 -7.82 -12.66
C VAL A 104 -10.21 -7.72 -13.49
N ALA A 105 -10.23 -6.92 -14.56
CA ALA A 105 -9.06 -6.75 -15.43
C ALA A 105 -7.84 -6.14 -14.73
N MET A 106 -8.05 -5.20 -13.79
CA MET A 106 -6.96 -4.52 -13.07
C MET A 106 -6.39 -5.34 -11.92
N THR A 107 -7.23 -6.09 -11.22
CA THR A 107 -6.82 -6.85 -10.03
C THR A 107 -6.47 -8.31 -10.34
N GLY A 108 -7.02 -8.85 -11.44
CA GLY A 108 -6.91 -10.27 -11.79
C GLY A 108 -7.72 -11.19 -10.88
N LEU A 109 -8.59 -10.63 -10.03
CA LEU A 109 -9.43 -11.39 -9.11
C LEU A 109 -10.63 -12.00 -9.84
N ASP A 110 -10.96 -13.23 -9.49
CA ASP A 110 -12.21 -13.86 -9.91
C ASP A 110 -13.40 -13.42 -9.05
N GLU A 111 -14.61 -13.82 -9.45
CA GLU A 111 -15.85 -13.45 -8.77
C GLU A 111 -15.89 -13.90 -7.30
N GLU A 112 -15.40 -15.09 -6.98
CA GLU A 112 -15.39 -15.60 -5.61
C GLU A 112 -14.45 -14.77 -4.72
N GLN A 113 -13.27 -14.45 -5.24
CA GLN A 113 -12.28 -13.62 -4.55
C GLN A 113 -12.82 -12.20 -4.32
N LEU A 114 -13.48 -11.60 -5.30
CA LEU A 114 -14.14 -10.31 -5.17
C LEU A 114 -15.22 -10.33 -4.08
N MET A 115 -16.10 -11.33 -4.08
CA MET A 115 -17.13 -11.46 -3.05
C MET A 115 -16.55 -11.61 -1.64
N ARG A 116 -15.49 -12.42 -1.48
CA ARG A 116 -14.81 -12.60 -0.18
C ARG A 116 -14.14 -11.32 0.29
N ALA A 117 -13.52 -10.58 -0.62
CA ALA A 117 -12.90 -9.30 -0.31
C ALA A 117 -13.93 -8.25 0.14
N VAL A 118 -15.07 -8.16 -0.53
CA VAL A 118 -16.18 -7.26 -0.14
C VAL A 118 -16.74 -7.67 1.23
N ALA A 119 -16.99 -8.96 1.46
CA ALA A 119 -17.46 -9.45 2.76
C ALA A 119 -16.47 -9.16 3.91
N TRP A 120 -15.16 -9.27 3.64
CA TRP A 120 -14.13 -8.87 4.59
C TRP A 120 -14.19 -7.36 4.86
N GLN A 121 -14.33 -6.54 3.82
CA GLN A 121 -14.43 -5.10 3.97
C GLN A 121 -15.67 -4.67 4.76
N ASP A 122 -16.83 -5.29 4.53
CA ASP A 122 -18.06 -4.96 5.24
C ASP A 122 -17.98 -5.31 6.74
N SER A 123 -17.36 -6.45 7.06
CA SER A 123 -17.15 -6.88 8.44
C SER A 123 -16.12 -6.05 9.21
N HIS A 124 -15.21 -5.36 8.52
CA HIS A 124 -14.12 -4.58 9.12
C HIS A 124 -14.23 -3.05 8.88
N GLY A 125 -15.11 -2.62 7.98
CA GLY A 125 -15.35 -1.23 7.59
C GLY A 125 -16.53 -0.58 8.31
N HIS A 126 -17.34 -1.36 9.03
CA HIS A 126 -18.34 -0.81 9.94
C HIS A 126 -17.69 -0.52 11.30
N PRO A 127 -17.54 0.75 11.75
CA PRO A 127 -17.52 0.98 13.18
C PRO A 127 -18.85 0.39 13.69
N SER A 128 -18.80 -0.50 14.67
CA SER A 128 -20.00 -0.88 15.41
C SER A 128 -20.53 0.38 16.12
N GLY A 129 -21.27 1.22 15.40
CA GLY A 129 -22.11 2.25 15.98
C GLY A 129 -23.25 1.56 16.72
N PRO A 130 -23.65 2.05 17.90
CA PRO A 130 -24.76 1.45 18.62
C PRO A 130 -26.01 1.58 17.74
N GLY A 131 -26.69 0.46 17.51
CA GLY A 131 -27.98 0.45 16.80
C GLY A 131 -29.00 1.38 17.48
N PRO A 132 -29.97 1.93 16.75
CA PRO A 132 -30.98 2.80 17.34
C PRO A 132 -31.81 1.96 18.33
N GLY A 133 -31.76 2.35 19.60
CA GLY A 133 -32.73 1.94 20.62
C GLY A 133 -34.04 2.69 20.47
#